data_AF-A0AA96LN77-F1
#
_entry.id   AF-A0AA96LN77-F1
#
_cell.length_a   1.000
_cell.length_b   1.000
_cell.length_c   1.000
_cell.angle_alpha   90.00
_cell.angle_beta   90.00
_cell.angle_gamma   90.00
#
_symmetry.space_group_name_H-M   'P 1'
#
loop_
_entity.id
_entity.type
_entity.pdbx_description
1 polymer ?
#
loop_
_entity_poly.entity_id
_entity_poly.type
_entity_poly.pdbx_seq_one_letter_code
_entity_poly.pdbx_strand_id
1 'polypeptide(L)'
;MSVMHYIHNYRLDKSADLLLATELSITEIMERTGLYNESSYYKRFKRRFGTTPKVYRVDKEILNKLEKLHAFVVFFSLFLSKSILFFNSYSH
;
A
#
# COMPACT_ATOMS: atom_id res chain seq x y z
N MET A 1 17.35 -23.25 -1.84
CA MET A 1 16.98 -21.97 -2.49
C MET A 1 18.18 -21.49 -3.29
N SER A 2 18.06 -21.20 -4.60
CA SER A 2 19.21 -20.77 -5.41
C SER A 2 19.44 -19.26 -5.31
N VAL A 3 20.68 -18.82 -5.57
CA VAL A 3 21.03 -17.39 -5.66
C VAL A 3 20.12 -16.66 -6.66
N MET A 4 19.86 -17.28 -7.81
CA MET A 4 18.93 -16.73 -8.81
C MET A 4 17.50 -16.60 -8.29
N HIS A 5 17.03 -17.54 -7.47
CA HIS A 5 15.70 -17.43 -6.87
C HIS A 5 15.64 -16.27 -5.86
N TYR A 6 16.68 -16.10 -5.03
CA TYR A 6 16.78 -14.98 -4.10
C TYR A 6 16.76 -13.63 -4.83
N ILE A 7 17.59 -13.47 -5.87
CA ILE A 7 17.65 -12.22 -6.65
C ILE A 7 16.30 -11.88 -7.28
N HIS A 8 15.59 -12.88 -7.84
CA HIS A 8 14.26 -12.64 -8.39
C HIS A 8 13.25 -12.20 -7.34
N ASN A 9 13.27 -12.81 -6.15
CA ASN A 9 12.38 -12.42 -5.06
C ASN A 9 12.69 -11.01 -4.56
N TYR A 10 13.97 -10.67 -4.41
CA TYR A 10 14.40 -9.32 -4.05
C TYR A 10 13.91 -8.27 -5.06
N ARG A 11 14.06 -8.54 -6.37
CA ARG A 11 13.55 -7.64 -7.43
C ARG A 11 12.03 -7.50 -7.38
N LEU A 12 11.29 -8.57 -7.09
CA LEU A 12 9.84 -8.53 -6.91
C LEU A 12 9.44 -7.69 -5.70
N ASP A 13 10.15 -7.80 -4.58
CA ASP A 13 9.93 -6.97 -3.40
C ASP A 13 10.16 -5.49 -3.73
N LYS A 14 11.25 -5.18 -4.43
CA LYS A 14 11.51 -3.80 -4.91
C LYS A 14 10.47 -3.29 -5.89
N SER A 15 9.92 -4.16 -6.75
CA SER A 15 8.81 -3.77 -7.62
C SER A 15 7.54 -3.43 -6.82
N ALA A 16 7.27 -4.15 -5.72
CA ALA A 16 6.16 -3.87 -4.84
C ALA A 16 6.35 -2.54 -4.09
N ASP A 17 7.56 -2.27 -3.58
CA ASP A 17 7.90 -0.99 -2.94
C ASP A 17 7.61 0.18 -3.90
N LEU A 18 8.07 0.08 -5.15
CA LEU A 18 7.86 1.13 -6.17
C LEU A 18 6.38 1.29 -6.57
N LEU A 19 5.61 0.20 -6.61
CA LEU A 19 4.18 0.27 -6.89
C LEU A 19 3.43 1.12 -5.87
N LEU A 20 3.87 1.11 -4.60
CA LEU A 20 3.23 1.83 -3.50
C LEU A 20 3.79 3.24 -3.27
N ALA A 21 5.05 3.45 -3.60
CA ALA A 21 5.74 4.71 -3.36
C ALA A 21 5.65 5.71 -4.53
N THR A 22 5.22 5.25 -5.72
CA THR A 22 5.31 6.05 -6.95
C THR A 22 4.14 5.81 -7.91
N GLU A 23 3.91 6.79 -8.79
CA GLU A 23 2.94 6.73 -9.89
C GLU A 23 3.50 6.12 -11.20
N LEU A 24 4.66 5.46 -11.13
CA LEU A 24 5.29 4.88 -12.31
C LEU A 24 4.39 3.81 -12.96
N SER A 25 4.46 3.68 -14.28
CA SER A 25 3.81 2.59 -14.99
C SER A 25 4.44 1.24 -14.62
N ILE A 26 3.70 0.15 -14.83
CA ILE A 26 4.21 -1.20 -14.53
C ILE A 26 5.46 -1.50 -15.36
N THR A 27 5.49 -1.08 -16.63
CA THR A 27 6.65 -1.21 -17.53
C THR A 27 7.88 -0.50 -16.98
N GLU A 28 7.73 0.76 -16.56
CA GLU A 28 8.79 1.56 -15.95
C GLU A 28 9.35 0.95 -14.65
N ILE A 29 8.49 0.30 -13.87
CA ILE A 29 8.90 -0.41 -12.65
C ILE A 29 9.66 -1.69 -13.01
N MET A 30 9.20 -2.44 -14.01
CA MET A 30 9.88 -3.64 -14.51
C MET A 30 11.28 -3.30 -15.04
N GLU A 31 11.43 -2.20 -15.78
CA GLU A 31 12.71 -1.72 -16.28
C GLU A 31 13.67 -1.37 -15.14
N ARG A 32 13.21 -0.57 -14.16
CA ARG A 32 14.02 -0.17 -12.99
C ARG A 32 14.42 -1.34 -12.10
N THR A 33 13.62 -2.40 -12.07
CA THR A 33 13.90 -3.60 -11.24
C THR A 33 14.59 -4.72 -12.01
N GLY A 34 14.82 -4.56 -13.32
CA GLY A 34 15.45 -5.58 -14.16
C GLY A 34 14.60 -6.83 -14.36
N LEU A 35 13.27 -6.67 -14.47
CA LEU A 35 12.27 -7.72 -14.65
C LEU A 35 11.65 -7.65 -16.06
N TYR A 36 12.44 -7.91 -17.10
CA TYR A 36 12.05 -7.63 -18.49
C TYR A 36 11.00 -8.58 -19.10
N ASN A 37 10.84 -9.79 -18.58
CA ASN A 37 9.83 -10.72 -19.10
C ASN A 37 8.48 -10.48 -18.43
N GLU A 38 7.58 -9.78 -19.12
CA GLU A 38 6.26 -9.39 -18.62
C GLU A 38 5.43 -10.58 -18.13
N SER A 39 5.23 -11.61 -18.97
CA SER A 39 4.45 -12.79 -18.60
C SER A 39 5.00 -13.49 -17.35
N SER A 40 6.33 -13.61 -17.24
CA SER A 40 7.00 -14.19 -16.08
C SER A 40 6.84 -13.30 -14.84
N TYR A 41 6.96 -11.97 -15.02
CA TYR A 41 6.78 -10.99 -13.96
C TYR A 41 5.38 -11.08 -13.36
N TYR A 42 4.32 -10.97 -14.17
CA TYR A 42 2.94 -11.04 -13.66
C TYR A 42 2.64 -12.37 -12.95
N LYS A 43 3.09 -13.50 -13.51
CA LYS A 43 2.92 -14.83 -12.89
C LYS A 43 3.63 -14.91 -11.54
N ARG A 44 4.89 -14.46 -11.46
CA ARG A 44 5.70 -14.52 -10.24
C ARG A 44 5.20 -13.52 -9.19
N PHE A 45 4.82 -12.33 -9.60
CA PHE A 45 4.25 -11.30 -8.73
C PHE A 45 2.94 -11.81 -8.11
N LYS A 46 2.01 -12.32 -8.93
CA LYS A 46 0.75 -12.90 -8.45
C LYS A 46 0.98 -14.08 -7.51
N ARG A 47 1.96 -14.94 -7.81
CA ARG A 47 2.31 -16.05 -6.92
C ARG A 47 2.88 -15.58 -5.57
N ARG A 48 3.63 -14.47 -5.54
CA ARG A 48 4.26 -13.95 -4.32
C ARG A 48 3.33 -13.10 -3.46
N PHE A 49 2.51 -12.24 -4.08
CA PHE A 49 1.66 -11.25 -3.41
C PHE A 49 0.16 -11.55 -3.49
N GLY A 50 -0.22 -12.67 -4.11
CA GLY A 50 -1.62 -13.13 -4.22
C GLY A 50 -2.46 -12.42 -5.29
N THR A 51 -1.99 -11.29 -5.82
CA THR A 51 -2.74 -10.47 -6.79
C THR A 51 -1.85 -9.88 -7.88
N THR A 52 -2.45 -9.25 -8.89
CA THR A 52 -1.69 -8.59 -9.97
C THR A 52 -1.08 -7.26 -9.48
N PRO A 53 0.04 -6.79 -10.07
CA PRO A 53 0.66 -5.50 -9.72
C PRO A 53 -0.34 -4.32 -9.71
N LYS A 54 -1.25 -4.28 -10.69
CA LYS A 54 -2.26 -3.22 -10.80
C LYS A 54 -3.23 -3.24 -9.64
N VAL A 55 -3.76 -4.41 -9.31
CA VAL A 55 -4.69 -4.58 -8.17
C VAL A 55 -3.96 -4.31 -6.85
N TYR A 56 -2.72 -4.77 -6.71
CA TYR A 56 -1.89 -4.53 -5.53
C TYR A 56 -1.74 -3.03 -5.20
N ARG A 57 -1.50 -2.19 -6.21
CA ARG A 57 -1.45 -0.73 -6.05
C ARG A 57 -2.77 -0.16 -5.55
N VAL A 58 -3.88 -0.51 -6.21
CA VAL A 58 -5.22 0.00 -5.88
C VAL A 58 -5.66 -0.41 -4.48
N ASP A 59 -5.51 -1.68 -4.13
CA ASP A 59 -5.93 -2.20 -2.81
C ASP A 59 -5.18 -1.48 -1.68
N LYS A 60 -3.89 -1.21 -1.87
CA LYS A 60 -3.08 -0.50 -0.89
C LYS A 60 -3.40 0.99 -0.82
N GLU A 61 -3.71 1.64 -1.94
CA GLU A 61 -4.23 3.01 -1.91
C GLU A 61 -5.54 3.12 -1.13
N ILE A 62 -6.46 2.17 -1.31
CA ILE A 62 -7.72 2.11 -0.57
C ILE A 62 -7.43 1.91 0.91
N LEU A 63 -6.58 0.95 1.28
CA LEU A 63 -6.19 0.72 2.67
C LEU A 63 -5.57 1.97 3.30
N ASN A 64 -4.64 2.64 2.61
CA ASN A 64 -4.03 3.88 3.10
C ASN A 64 -5.06 5.00 3.28
N LYS A 65 -6.08 5.09 2.41
CA LYS A 65 -7.20 6.02 2.57
C LYS A 65 -8.05 5.66 3.78
N LEU A 66 -8.37 4.38 3.98
CA LEU A 66 -9.16 3.89 5.11
C LEU A 66 -8.44 4.11 6.45
N GLU A 67 -7.13 3.86 6.52
CA GLU A 67 -6.31 4.14 7.71
C GLU A 67 -6.32 5.63 8.08
N LYS A 68 -6.17 6.51 7.08
CA LYS A 68 -6.29 7.96 7.27
C LYS A 68 -7.70 8.37 7.71
N LEU A 69 -8.73 7.72 7.19
CA LEU A 69 -10.13 7.97 7.54
C LEU A 69 -10.42 7.51 8.97
N HIS A 70 -9.87 6.38 9.41
CA HIS A 70 -9.97 5.91 10.80
C HIS A 70 -9.29 6.88 11.76
N ALA A 71 -8.08 7.36 11.43
CA ALA A 71 -7.40 8.40 12.21
C ALA A 71 -8.22 9.69 12.32
N PHE A 72 -8.88 10.10 11.23
CA PHE A 72 -9.77 11.25 11.21
C PHE A 72 -11.02 11.05 12.09
N VAL A 73 -11.67 9.88 12.01
CA VAL A 73 -12.87 9.56 12.82
C VAL A 73 -12.51 9.51 14.31
N VAL A 74 -11.37 8.92 14.67
CA VAL A 74 -10.86 8.90 16.05
C VAL A 74 -10.56 10.32 16.54
N PHE A 75 -9.90 11.14 15.71
CA PHE A 75 -9.66 12.54 16.05
C PHE A 75 -10.97 13.32 16.23
N PHE A 76 -11.94 13.13 15.33
CA PHE A 76 -13.24 13.79 15.39
C PHE A 76 -14.09 13.34 16.58
N SER A 77 -14.07 12.07 16.95
CA SER A 77 -14.78 11.55 18.12
C SER A 77 -14.15 12.00 19.44
N LEU A 78 -12.82 12.07 19.50
CA LEU A 78 -12.09 12.66 20.63
C LEU A 78 -12.35 14.17 20.74
N PHE A 79 -12.46 14.86 19.61
CA PHE A 79 -12.82 16.28 19.56
C PHE A 79 -14.26 16.52 20.04
N LEU A 80 -15.23 15.72 19.57
CA LEU A 80 -16.63 15.81 20.01
C LEU A 80 -16.80 15.44 21.48
N SER A 81 -16.16 14.37 21.96
CA SER A 81 -16.26 13.97 23.37
C SER A 81 -15.68 15.01 24.32
N LYS A 82 -14.55 15.64 23.98
CA LYS A 82 -14.02 16.79 24.73
C LYS A 82 -14.93 18.02 24.64
N SER A 83 -15.55 18.28 23.49
CA SER A 83 -16.49 19.40 23.31
C SER A 83 -17.78 19.23 24.11
N ILE A 84 -18.30 17.99 24.22
CA ILE A 84 -19.48 17.65 25.03
C ILE A 84 -19.16 17.80 26.52
N LEU A 85 -17.99 17.31 26.97
CA LEU A 85 -17.53 17.49 28.36
C LEU A 85 -17.30 18.97 28.70
N PHE A 86 -16.81 19.75 27.74
CA PHE A 86 -16.68 21.20 27.87
C PHE A 86 -18.06 21.86 27.99
N PHE A 87 -19.01 21.54 27.11
CA PHE A 87 -20.37 22.10 27.17
C PHE A 87 -21.11 21.76 28.49
N ASN A 88 -20.94 20.54 29.00
CA ASN A 88 -21.58 20.10 30.24
C ASN A 88 -20.94 20.74 31.51
N SER A 89 -19.68 21.20 31.40
CA SER A 89 -19.02 21.93 32.50
C SER A 89 -19.40 23.41 32.57
N TYR A 90 -20.03 23.97 31.51
CA TYR A 90 -20.50 25.36 31.46
C TYR A 90 -22.01 25.51 31.69
N SER A 91 -22.75 24.42 31.88
CA SER A 91 -24.21 24.43 32.11
C SER A 91 -24.61 24.49 33.59
N HIS A 92 -23.70 24.90 34.49
CA HIS A 92 -23.94 25.16 35.91
C HIS A 92 -23.37 26.53 36.28
#